data_AF-A0A2V2GH82-F1
#
_entry.id   AF-A0A2V2GH82-F1
#
_cell.length_a   1.000
_cell.length_b   1.000
_cell.length_c   1.000
_cell.angle_alpha   90.00
_cell.angle_beta   90.00
_cell.angle_gamma   90.00
#
_symmetry.space_group_name_H-M   'P 1'
#
loop_
_entity.id
_entity.type
_entity.pdbx_description
1 polymer ?
#
loop_
_entity_poly.entity_id
_entity_poly.type
_entity_poly.pdbx_seq_one_letter_code
_entity_poly.pdbx_strand_id
1 'polypeptide(L)'
;MKTVKYLFKETWVIWVYTILTMVTAVAITMIGAQKAEETGVNPLLWLQGVLFVLNLGLYGVVVFMMVFKSGETAAKLKHANDIKRRVIMETGDYYDFDRVSEYGKYKGVYIGLFASAPLLVMLLIQAILDICGSESTSMITAIGFTYGAFFLPVRSLFSASASVYWVLYAVVVNIVLIHVAYTMGAGKVKKQNDRIKRTNAVIYGGGKRVMGEKPVEEVVRENAKYNKRRKVKKAKKR
;
A
#
# COMPACT_ATOMS: atom_id res chain seq x y z
N MET A 1 -17.01 7.85 -5.43
CA MET A 1 -17.24 6.41 -5.13
C MET A 1 -16.18 5.46 -5.68
N LYS A 2 -15.78 5.52 -6.97
CA LYS A 2 -14.84 4.52 -7.57
C LYS A 2 -13.49 4.40 -6.83
N THR A 3 -12.89 5.51 -6.41
CA THR A 3 -11.61 5.54 -5.66
C THR A 3 -11.71 4.91 -4.27
N VAL A 4 -12.77 5.23 -3.52
CA VAL A 4 -13.01 4.66 -2.18
C VAL A 4 -13.24 3.16 -2.27
N LYS A 5 -14.03 2.72 -3.26
CA LYS A 5 -14.26 1.28 -3.52
C LYS A 5 -12.96 0.54 -3.86
N TYR A 6 -12.07 1.19 -4.62
CA TYR A 6 -10.74 0.64 -4.91
C TYR A 6 -9.89 0.53 -3.64
N LEU A 7 -9.79 1.60 -2.85
CA LEU A 7 -9.03 1.58 -1.59
C LEU A 7 -9.55 0.51 -0.62
N PHE A 8 -10.87 0.41 -0.45
CA PHE A 8 -11.50 -0.59 0.41
C PHE A 8 -11.18 -2.03 -0.04
N LYS A 9 -11.16 -2.28 -1.34
CA LYS A 9 -10.77 -3.59 -1.89
C LYS A 9 -9.31 -3.93 -1.57
N GLU A 10 -8.41 -2.95 -1.68
CA GLU A 10 -6.98 -3.14 -1.43
C GLU A 10 -6.65 -3.25 0.08
N THR A 11 -7.43 -2.62 0.96
CA THR A 11 -7.16 -2.60 2.42
C THR A 11 -7.93 -3.62 3.23
N TRP A 12 -9.06 -4.15 2.74
CA TRP A 12 -9.88 -5.12 3.47
C TRP A 12 -9.06 -6.33 3.98
N VAL A 13 -8.21 -6.89 3.11
CA VAL A 13 -7.39 -8.05 3.47
C VAL A 13 -6.34 -7.69 4.54
N ILE A 14 -5.81 -6.46 4.50
CA ILE A 14 -4.88 -5.95 5.51
C ILE A 14 -5.58 -5.86 6.87
N TRP A 15 -6.83 -5.40 6.92
CA TRP A 15 -7.61 -5.35 8.16
C TRP A 15 -7.88 -6.72 8.74
N VAL A 16 -8.36 -7.67 7.92
CA VAL A 16 -8.58 -9.06 8.34
C VAL A 16 -7.29 -9.67 8.88
N TYR A 17 -6.17 -9.45 8.19
CA TYR A 17 -4.89 -9.99 8.62
C TYR A 17 -4.38 -9.32 9.91
N THR A 18 -4.63 -8.02 10.11
CA THR A 18 -4.29 -7.32 11.36
C THR A 18 -5.02 -7.92 12.56
N ILE A 19 -6.30 -8.28 12.40
CA ILE A 19 -7.09 -8.95 13.45
C ILE A 19 -6.53 -10.34 13.73
N LEU A 20 -6.19 -11.12 12.69
CA LEU A 20 -5.58 -12.44 12.87
C LEU A 20 -4.23 -12.36 13.61
N THR A 21 -3.40 -11.38 13.27
CA THR A 21 -2.12 -11.12 13.96
C THR A 21 -2.33 -10.66 15.40
N MET A 22 -3.45 -10.02 15.73
CA MET A 22 -3.79 -9.72 17.11
C MET A 22 -4.16 -10.99 17.88
N VAL A 23 -4.94 -11.91 17.32
CA VAL A 23 -5.30 -13.16 18.00
C VAL A 23 -4.04 -13.94 18.38
N THR A 24 -3.06 -14.02 17.49
CA THR A 24 -1.75 -14.63 17.79
C THR A 24 -0.96 -13.83 18.82
N ALA A 25 -1.02 -12.49 18.80
CA ALA A 25 -0.37 -11.65 19.80
C ALA A 25 -0.96 -11.86 21.21
N VAL A 26 -2.28 -12.02 21.33
CA VAL A 26 -2.93 -12.38 22.60
C VAL A 26 -2.45 -13.74 23.08
N ALA A 27 -2.41 -14.75 22.20
CA ALA A 27 -1.89 -16.07 22.57
C ALA A 27 -0.43 -16.01 23.08
N ILE A 28 0.40 -15.14 22.50
CA ILE A 28 1.78 -14.92 22.96
C ILE A 28 1.80 -14.31 24.36
N THR A 29 0.95 -13.31 24.66
CA THR A 29 0.88 -12.71 26.02
C THR A 29 0.49 -13.72 27.10
N MET A 30 -0.27 -14.77 26.74
CA MET A 30 -0.69 -15.82 27.69
C MET A 30 0.44 -16.79 28.06
N ILE A 31 1.54 -16.82 27.30
CA ILE A 31 2.67 -17.73 27.56
C ILE A 31 3.36 -17.32 28.87
N GLY A 32 3.33 -18.20 29.87
CA GLY A 32 3.93 -17.94 31.17
C GLY A 32 3.11 -17.02 32.08
N ALA A 33 1.88 -16.64 31.69
CA ALA A 33 1.01 -15.76 32.47
C ALA A 33 0.67 -16.35 33.85
N GLN A 34 0.39 -17.65 33.92
CA GLN A 34 0.08 -18.34 35.20
C GLN A 34 1.25 -18.27 36.19
N LYS A 35 2.48 -18.52 35.73
CA LYS A 35 3.67 -18.44 36.59
C LYS A 35 4.02 -17.00 36.97
N ALA A 36 3.75 -16.03 36.08
CA ALA A 36 3.96 -14.62 36.35
C ALA A 36 3.01 -14.10 37.45
N GLU A 37 1.78 -14.61 37.50
CA GLU A 37 0.80 -14.27 38.53
C GLU A 37 1.21 -14.79 39.92
N GLU A 38 1.81 -15.98 39.97
CA GLU A 38 2.27 -16.59 41.23
C GLU A 38 3.60 -16.02 41.76
N THR A 39 4.53 -15.68 40.86
CA THR A 39 5.92 -15.31 41.24
C THR A 39 6.27 -13.85 41.00
N GLY A 40 5.36 -13.06 40.41
CA GLY A 40 5.58 -11.65 40.05
C GLY A 40 6.57 -11.45 38.90
N VAL A 41 7.18 -12.52 38.37
CA VAL A 41 8.18 -12.47 37.29
C VAL A 41 7.77 -13.45 36.21
N ASN A 42 7.75 -13.02 34.94
CA ASN A 42 7.51 -13.94 33.82
C ASN A 42 8.84 -14.57 33.37
N PRO A 43 9.11 -15.86 33.68
CA PRO A 43 10.37 -16.51 33.32
C PRO A 43 10.54 -16.72 31.81
N LEU A 44 9.44 -16.59 31.04
CA LEU A 44 9.41 -16.82 29.58
C LEU A 44 9.26 -15.51 28.79
N LEU A 45 9.57 -14.36 29.39
CA LEU A 45 9.47 -13.05 28.73
C LEU A 45 10.36 -12.95 27.47
N TRP A 46 11.52 -13.59 27.47
CA TRP A 46 12.40 -13.66 26.30
C TRP A 46 11.72 -14.40 25.13
N LEU A 47 11.00 -15.49 25.42
CA LEU A 47 10.28 -16.28 24.41
C LEU A 47 9.11 -15.47 23.86
N GLN A 48 8.37 -14.76 24.72
CA GLN A 48 7.34 -13.82 24.27
C GLN A 48 7.92 -12.77 23.32
N GLY A 49 9.08 -12.19 23.67
CA GLY A 49 9.77 -11.21 22.82
C GLY A 49 10.11 -11.75 21.43
N VAL A 50 10.70 -12.94 21.36
CA VAL A 50 11.02 -13.61 20.08
C VAL A 50 9.75 -13.87 19.27
N LEU A 51 8.70 -14.38 19.90
CA LEU A 51 7.43 -14.68 19.22
C LEU A 51 6.72 -13.41 18.74
N PHE A 52 6.79 -12.29 19.47
CA PHE A 52 6.25 -11.01 19.01
C PHE A 52 6.99 -10.49 17.77
N VAL A 53 8.32 -10.59 17.74
CA VAL A 53 9.12 -10.21 16.56
C VAL A 53 8.77 -11.09 15.37
N LEU A 54 8.61 -12.40 15.56
CA LEU A 54 8.20 -13.32 14.49
C LEU A 54 6.78 -13.03 14.01
N ASN A 55 5.84 -12.74 14.91
CA ASN A 55 4.46 -12.44 14.57
C ASN A 55 4.34 -11.13 13.77
N LEU A 56 5.03 -10.07 14.19
CA LEU A 56 5.12 -8.81 13.46
C LEU A 56 5.89 -8.96 12.14
N GLY A 57 6.93 -9.81 12.11
CA GLY A 57 7.67 -10.14 10.89
C GLY A 57 6.79 -10.84 9.86
N LEU A 58 6.01 -11.84 10.28
CA LEU A 58 5.06 -12.54 9.42
C LEU A 58 3.99 -11.59 8.87
N TYR A 59 3.46 -10.71 9.72
CA TYR A 59 2.59 -9.60 9.29
C TYR A 59 3.24 -8.74 8.22
N GLY A 60 4.47 -8.29 8.47
CA GLY A 60 5.26 -7.51 7.53
C GLY A 60 5.38 -8.20 6.17
N VAL A 61 5.76 -9.48 6.15
CA VAL A 61 5.95 -10.26 4.93
C VAL A 61 4.64 -10.45 4.16
N VAL A 62 3.55 -10.79 4.83
CA VAL A 62 2.25 -11.03 4.17
C VAL A 62 1.70 -9.75 3.56
N VAL A 63 1.67 -8.66 4.35
CA VAL A 63 1.22 -7.34 3.86
C VAL A 63 2.11 -6.86 2.72
N PHE A 64 3.43 -7.03 2.85
CA PHE A 64 4.38 -6.68 1.80
C PHE A 64 4.08 -7.43 0.49
N MET A 65 3.92 -8.75 0.53
CA MET A 65 3.66 -9.55 -0.67
C MET A 65 2.33 -9.19 -1.35
N MET A 66 1.28 -8.94 -0.56
CA MET A 66 -0.03 -8.52 -1.08
C MET A 66 0.06 -7.19 -1.82
N VAL A 67 0.66 -6.19 -1.17
CA VAL A 67 0.78 -4.84 -1.75
C VAL A 67 1.78 -4.81 -2.89
N PHE A 68 2.83 -5.62 -2.85
CA PHE A 68 3.75 -5.82 -3.96
C PHE A 68 3.01 -6.30 -5.21
N LYS A 69 2.14 -7.31 -5.08
CA LYS A 69 1.30 -7.79 -6.18
C LYS A 69 0.33 -6.71 -6.69
N SER A 70 -0.23 -5.90 -5.80
CA SER A 70 -1.05 -4.73 -6.18
C SER A 70 -0.25 -3.68 -6.96
N GLY A 71 0.99 -3.43 -6.57
CA GLY A 71 1.92 -2.57 -7.31
C GLY A 71 2.23 -3.11 -8.71
N GLU A 72 2.42 -4.42 -8.84
CA GLU A 72 2.62 -5.07 -10.15
C GLU A 72 1.40 -4.92 -11.07
N THR A 73 0.19 -5.21 -10.57
CA THR A 73 -1.04 -5.13 -11.36
C THR A 73 -1.32 -3.70 -11.80
N ALA A 74 -1.13 -2.72 -10.91
CA ALA A 74 -1.29 -1.31 -11.24
C ALA A 74 -0.28 -0.85 -12.31
N ALA A 75 0.96 -1.34 -12.27
CA ALA A 75 1.99 -1.01 -13.26
C ALA A 75 1.71 -1.65 -14.63
N LYS A 76 1.22 -2.89 -14.64
CA LYS A 76 0.75 -3.56 -15.88
C LYS A 76 -0.43 -2.83 -16.49
N LEU A 77 -1.39 -2.41 -15.66
CA LEU A 77 -2.56 -1.66 -16.10
C LEU A 77 -2.18 -0.30 -16.67
N LYS A 78 -1.19 0.39 -16.07
CA LYS A 78 -0.62 1.61 -16.66
C LYS A 78 -0.07 1.37 -18.06
N HIS A 79 0.71 0.32 -18.25
CA HIS A 79 1.23 -0.01 -19.58
C HIS A 79 0.11 -0.34 -20.58
N ALA A 80 -0.92 -1.09 -20.16
CA ALA A 80 -2.07 -1.40 -21.01
C ALA A 80 -2.87 -0.14 -21.38
N ASN A 81 -3.09 0.77 -20.43
CA ASN A 81 -3.73 2.07 -20.66
C ASN A 81 -2.89 2.94 -21.59
N ASP A 82 -1.56 2.95 -21.46
CA ASP A 82 -0.67 3.71 -22.35
C ASP A 82 -0.72 3.20 -23.80
N ILE A 83 -0.83 1.88 -24.02
CA ILE A 83 -1.06 1.32 -25.36
C ILE A 83 -2.41 1.76 -25.90
N LYS A 84 -3.49 1.62 -25.12
CA LYS A 84 -4.83 2.05 -25.54
C LYS A 84 -4.86 3.54 -25.86
N ARG A 85 -4.24 4.40 -25.03
CA ARG A 85 -4.13 5.85 -25.29
C ARG A 85 -3.44 6.16 -26.62
N ARG A 86 -2.44 5.36 -27.00
CA ARG A 86 -1.80 5.46 -28.32
C ARG A 86 -2.77 5.11 -29.45
N VAL A 87 -3.50 4.00 -29.34
CA VAL A 87 -4.48 3.60 -30.35
C VAL A 87 -5.52 4.69 -30.55
N ILE A 88 -6.05 5.30 -29.48
CA ILE A 88 -6.97 6.45 -29.59
C ILE A 88 -6.35 7.60 -30.38
N MET A 89 -5.08 7.91 -30.14
CA MET A 89 -4.40 8.99 -30.87
C MET A 89 -4.16 8.66 -32.34
N GLU A 90 -4.06 7.38 -32.69
CA GLU A 90 -3.78 6.91 -34.06
C GLU A 90 -5.07 6.68 -34.88
N THR A 91 -6.10 6.08 -34.29
CA THR A 91 -7.36 5.72 -34.98
C THR A 91 -8.50 6.70 -34.72
N GLY A 92 -8.44 7.49 -33.64
CA GLY A 92 -9.53 8.39 -33.25
C GLY A 92 -10.69 7.70 -32.51
N ASP A 93 -10.64 6.38 -32.33
CA ASP A 93 -11.66 5.62 -31.62
C ASP A 93 -11.55 5.80 -30.10
N TYR A 94 -12.68 5.98 -29.42
CA TYR A 94 -12.70 6.19 -27.98
C TYR A 94 -12.79 4.85 -27.22
N TYR A 95 -11.90 4.66 -26.23
CA TYR A 95 -11.96 3.55 -25.28
C TYR A 95 -12.10 4.08 -23.85
N ASP A 96 -12.91 3.42 -23.02
CA ASP A 96 -12.98 3.72 -21.59
C ASP A 96 -11.72 3.19 -20.87
N PHE A 97 -11.19 4.00 -19.95
CA PHE A 97 -9.95 3.70 -19.22
C PHE A 97 -10.23 3.60 -17.73
N ASP A 98 -9.75 2.52 -17.11
CA ASP A 98 -9.67 2.49 -15.66
C ASP A 98 -8.46 3.31 -15.18
N ARG A 99 -8.69 4.60 -14.94
CA ARG A 99 -7.69 5.53 -14.38
C ARG A 99 -7.49 5.33 -12.88
N VAL A 100 -8.45 4.70 -12.20
CA VAL A 100 -8.47 4.59 -10.74
C VAL A 100 -7.52 3.50 -10.26
N SER A 101 -7.40 2.40 -11.00
CA SER A 101 -6.46 1.30 -10.69
C SER A 101 -5.06 1.49 -11.28
N GLU A 102 -4.84 2.52 -12.12
CA GLU A 102 -3.56 2.80 -12.77
C GLU A 102 -2.44 3.12 -11.75
N TYR A 103 -1.20 2.69 -11.99
CA TYR A 103 -0.10 3.01 -11.08
C TYR A 103 0.09 4.52 -10.86
N GLY A 104 0.21 4.93 -9.60
CA GLY A 104 0.59 6.29 -9.20
C GLY A 104 1.65 6.28 -8.12
N LYS A 105 2.63 7.19 -8.19
CA LYS A 105 3.80 7.24 -7.29
C LYS A 105 3.42 7.24 -5.81
N TYR A 106 2.37 7.98 -5.44
CA TYR A 106 1.94 8.14 -4.05
C TYR A 106 0.76 7.22 -3.67
N LYS A 107 0.30 6.34 -4.57
CA LYS A 107 -0.83 5.44 -4.27
C LYS A 107 -0.57 4.51 -3.09
N GLY A 108 0.66 4.04 -2.92
CA GLY A 108 1.04 3.26 -1.74
C GLY A 108 0.84 4.03 -0.42
N VAL A 109 1.09 5.35 -0.39
CA VAL A 109 0.86 6.17 0.81
C VAL A 109 -0.62 6.29 1.13
N TYR A 110 -1.46 6.53 0.11
CA TYR A 110 -2.90 6.60 0.30
C TYR A 110 -3.51 5.28 0.75
N ILE A 111 -3.02 4.15 0.20
CA ILE A 111 -3.43 2.80 0.65
C ILE A 111 -3.02 2.60 2.11
N GLY A 112 -1.81 3.00 2.50
CA GLY A 112 -1.32 2.86 3.88
C GLY A 112 -2.07 3.73 4.89
N LEU A 113 -2.39 4.97 4.52
CA LEU A 113 -3.24 5.85 5.32
C LEU A 113 -4.65 5.28 5.48
N PHE A 114 -5.23 4.76 4.40
CA PHE A 114 -6.56 4.15 4.44
C PHE A 114 -6.58 2.85 5.25
N ALA A 115 -5.51 2.04 5.16
CA ALA A 115 -5.34 0.84 5.98
C ALA A 115 -5.23 1.19 7.48
N SER A 116 -4.67 2.35 7.81
CA SER A 116 -4.52 2.84 9.19
C SER A 116 -5.71 3.69 9.67
N ALA A 117 -6.70 3.94 8.82
CA ALA A 117 -7.85 4.79 9.16
C ALA A 117 -8.66 4.27 10.36
N PRO A 118 -8.93 2.94 10.52
CA PRO A 118 -9.63 2.45 11.69
C PRO A 118 -8.91 2.80 13.01
N LEU A 119 -7.58 2.68 13.05
CA LEU A 119 -6.78 3.07 14.21
C LEU A 119 -6.91 4.55 14.54
N LEU A 120 -6.78 5.41 13.52
CA LEU A 120 -6.86 6.86 13.70
C LEU A 120 -8.23 7.29 14.20
N VAL A 121 -9.31 6.69 13.68
CA VAL A 121 -10.68 6.96 14.13
C VAL A 121 -10.86 6.54 15.59
N MET A 122 -10.40 5.33 15.97
CA MET A 122 -10.51 4.88 17.36
C MET A 122 -9.71 5.75 18.33
N LEU A 123 -8.47 6.12 17.98
CA LEU A 123 -7.64 7.01 18.78
C LEU A 123 -8.22 8.42 18.90
N LEU A 124 -8.86 8.92 17.84
CA LEU A 124 -9.55 10.21 17.89
C LEU A 124 -10.73 10.16 18.87
N ILE A 125 -11.53 9.09 18.83
CA ILE A 125 -12.65 8.94 19.77
C ILE A 125 -12.11 8.82 21.21
N GLN A 126 -11.05 8.04 21.45
CA GLN A 126 -10.40 7.97 22.75
C GLN A 126 -9.94 9.36 23.23
N ALA A 127 -9.29 10.14 22.37
CA ALA A 127 -8.84 11.50 22.71
C ALA A 127 -10.01 12.43 23.06
N ILE A 128 -11.15 12.33 22.35
CA ILE A 128 -12.36 13.09 22.69
C ILE A 128 -12.91 12.68 24.06
N LEU A 129 -12.96 11.38 24.35
CA LEU A 129 -13.44 10.86 25.64
C LEU A 129 -12.54 11.31 26.80
N ASP A 130 -11.22 11.28 26.60
CA ASP A 130 -10.24 11.73 27.60
C ASP A 130 -10.38 13.24 27.88
N ILE A 131 -10.59 14.07 26.83
CA ILE A 131 -10.87 15.50 26.98
C ILE A 131 -12.18 15.75 27.75
N CYS A 132 -13.19 14.90 27.54
CA CYS A 132 -14.46 14.95 28.27
C CYS A 132 -14.37 14.39 29.70
N GLY A 133 -13.18 13.99 30.18
CA GLY A 133 -12.96 13.44 31.51
C GLY A 133 -13.51 12.02 31.70
N SER A 134 -13.78 11.30 30.61
CA SER A 134 -14.28 9.93 30.64
C SER A 134 -13.16 8.93 30.39
N GLU A 135 -12.76 8.19 31.43
CA GLU A 135 -11.86 7.05 31.28
C GLU A 135 -12.64 5.84 30.72
N SER A 136 -12.66 5.73 29.38
CA SER A 136 -13.36 4.64 28.71
C SER A 136 -12.47 3.39 28.57
N THR A 137 -12.53 2.50 29.55
CA THR A 137 -11.84 1.19 29.51
C THR A 137 -12.26 0.36 28.28
N SER A 138 -13.49 0.51 27.80
CA SER A 138 -14.01 -0.22 26.63
C SER A 138 -13.35 0.24 25.33
N MET A 139 -13.07 1.53 25.16
CA MET A 139 -12.36 2.03 23.98
C MET A 139 -10.88 1.64 24.00
N ILE A 140 -10.23 1.71 25.16
CA ILE A 140 -8.86 1.19 25.37
C ILE A 140 -8.78 -0.29 24.98
N THR A 141 -9.75 -1.09 25.42
CA THR A 141 -9.83 -2.51 25.10
C THR A 141 -10.08 -2.74 23.60
N ALA A 142 -10.97 -1.95 22.98
CA ALA A 142 -11.24 -2.03 21.54
C ALA A 142 -9.99 -1.71 20.70
N ILE A 143 -9.22 -0.67 21.06
CA ILE A 143 -7.96 -0.35 20.38
C ILE A 143 -6.94 -1.47 20.59
N GLY A 144 -6.84 -1.97 21.83
CA GLY A 144 -6.00 -3.12 22.18
C GLY A 144 -6.39 -4.40 21.43
N PHE A 145 -7.66 -4.60 21.10
CA PHE A 145 -8.10 -5.75 20.30
C PHE A 145 -7.90 -5.52 18.80
N THR A 146 -8.06 -4.31 18.30
CA THR A 146 -8.00 -4.08 16.85
C THR A 146 -6.55 -3.97 16.36
N TYR A 147 -5.66 -3.38 17.18
CA TYR A 147 -4.25 -3.17 16.87
C TYR A 147 -3.32 -3.76 17.94
N GLY A 148 -3.80 -4.76 18.68
CA GLY A 148 -3.06 -5.46 19.74
C GLY A 148 -1.74 -6.06 19.27
N ALA A 149 -1.63 -6.46 18.01
CA ALA A 149 -0.37 -6.92 17.43
C ALA A 149 0.77 -5.90 17.60
N PHE A 150 0.47 -4.60 17.56
CA PHE A 150 1.42 -3.52 17.75
C PHE A 150 1.46 -3.02 19.20
N PHE A 151 0.32 -3.02 19.90
CA PHE A 151 0.25 -2.50 21.26
C PHE A 151 0.76 -3.50 22.33
N LEU A 152 0.44 -4.78 22.22
CA LEU A 152 0.77 -5.81 23.21
C LEU A 152 2.28 -6.05 23.39
N PRO A 153 3.14 -6.02 22.34
CA PRO A 153 4.59 -6.09 22.54
C PRO A 153 5.10 -4.93 23.41
N VAL A 154 4.60 -3.71 23.18
CA VAL A 154 4.99 -2.53 23.97
C VAL A 154 4.58 -2.70 25.43
N ARG A 155 3.34 -3.14 25.66
CA ARG A 155 2.80 -3.32 27.01
C ARG A 155 3.45 -4.49 27.77
N SER A 156 3.72 -5.60 27.07
CA SER A 156 4.23 -6.84 27.67
C SER A 156 5.74 -6.83 27.91
N LEU A 157 6.52 -6.15 27.05
CA LEU A 157 7.99 -6.20 27.10
C LEU A 157 8.61 -4.95 27.71
N PHE A 158 7.96 -3.79 27.62
CA PHE A 158 8.58 -2.51 27.98
C PHE A 158 7.87 -1.80 29.13
N SER A 159 6.55 -1.71 29.13
CA SER A 159 5.82 -1.06 30.23
C SER A 159 4.36 -1.48 30.34
N ALA A 160 3.96 -2.00 31.50
CA ALA A 160 2.56 -2.29 31.80
C ALA A 160 1.68 -1.03 31.86
N SER A 161 2.26 0.14 32.12
CA SER A 161 1.61 1.46 32.10
C SER A 161 1.70 2.16 30.75
N ALA A 162 2.11 1.45 29.68
CA ALA A 162 2.15 2.01 28.34
C ALA A 162 0.77 2.55 27.93
N SER A 163 0.74 3.83 27.58
CA SER A 163 -0.47 4.49 27.08
C SER A 163 -0.86 3.93 25.72
N VAL A 164 -2.16 3.83 25.46
CA VAL A 164 -2.72 3.35 24.19
C VAL A 164 -2.22 4.16 23.00
N TYR A 165 -1.91 5.45 23.19
CA TYR A 165 -1.38 6.32 22.13
C TYR A 165 -0.05 5.86 21.55
N TRP A 166 0.70 5.00 22.25
CA TRP A 166 1.93 4.42 21.70
C TRP A 166 1.66 3.66 20.40
N VAL A 167 0.47 3.09 20.22
CA VAL A 167 0.09 2.37 18.99
C VAL A 167 0.16 3.25 17.73
N LEU A 168 0.25 4.58 17.84
CA LEU A 168 0.45 5.49 16.70
C LEU A 168 1.66 5.13 15.84
N TYR A 169 2.71 4.51 16.40
CA TYR A 169 3.85 4.07 15.60
C TYR A 169 3.44 3.04 14.52
N ALA A 170 2.37 2.27 14.77
CA ALA A 170 1.84 1.30 13.80
C ALA A 170 1.37 1.98 12.51
N VAL A 171 0.90 3.23 12.57
CA VAL A 171 0.53 4.03 11.39
C VAL A 171 1.76 4.26 10.51
N VAL A 172 2.87 4.68 11.12
CA VAL A 172 4.13 4.95 10.39
C VAL A 172 4.66 3.66 9.78
N VAL A 173 4.70 2.57 10.56
CA VAL A 173 5.15 1.26 10.08
C VAL A 173 4.33 0.78 8.88
N ASN A 174 2.99 0.88 8.96
CA ASN A 174 2.11 0.47 7.88
C ASN A 174 2.30 1.32 6.63
N ILE A 175 2.37 2.65 6.76
CA ILE A 175 2.56 3.55 5.60
C ILE A 175 3.88 3.24 4.90
N VAL A 176 4.98 3.11 5.66
CA VAL A 176 6.30 2.82 5.09
C VAL A 176 6.30 1.45 4.41
N LEU A 177 5.82 0.41 5.10
CA LEU A 177 5.77 -0.95 4.58
C LEU A 177 4.98 -1.03 3.27
N ILE A 178 3.77 -0.45 3.26
CA ILE A 178 2.86 -0.47 2.11
C ILE A 178 3.44 0.37 0.97
N HIS A 179 4.01 1.55 1.25
CA HIS A 179 4.61 2.38 0.21
C HIS A 179 5.81 1.70 -0.46
N VAL A 180 6.72 1.12 0.33
CA VAL A 180 7.89 0.41 -0.17
C VAL A 180 7.46 -0.82 -0.97
N ALA A 181 6.55 -1.64 -0.44
CA ALA A 181 6.02 -2.81 -1.16
C ALA A 181 5.41 -2.45 -2.51
N TYR A 182 4.57 -1.41 -2.54
CA TYR A 182 3.87 -0.96 -3.74
C TYR A 182 4.84 -0.47 -4.82
N THR A 183 5.82 0.35 -4.42
CA THR A 183 6.83 0.89 -5.34
C THR A 183 7.79 -0.19 -5.86
N MET A 184 8.16 -1.17 -5.02
CA MET A 184 8.98 -2.30 -5.43
C MET A 184 8.26 -3.20 -6.44
N GLY A 185 6.97 -3.49 -6.22
CA GLY A 185 6.14 -4.24 -7.16
C GLY A 185 6.06 -3.58 -8.53
N ALA A 186 5.81 -2.27 -8.56
CA ALA A 186 5.81 -1.51 -9.80
C ALA A 186 7.20 -1.45 -10.47
N GLY A 187 8.26 -1.32 -9.67
CA GLY A 187 9.64 -1.32 -10.14
C GLY A 187 10.03 -2.62 -10.83
N LYS A 188 9.55 -3.78 -10.35
CA LYS A 188 9.78 -5.07 -11.00
C LYS A 188 9.17 -5.12 -12.40
N VAL A 189 7.92 -4.68 -12.56
CA VAL A 189 7.26 -4.64 -13.89
C VAL A 189 7.98 -3.69 -14.84
N LYS A 190 8.44 -2.53 -14.35
CA LYS A 190 9.24 -1.61 -15.16
C LYS A 190 10.52 -2.26 -15.67
N LYS A 191 11.28 -2.93 -14.78
CA LYS A 191 12.50 -3.67 -15.15
C LYS A 191 12.21 -4.80 -16.15
N GLN A 192 11.10 -5.53 -16.01
CA GLN A 192 10.68 -6.56 -16.96
C GLN A 192 10.41 -5.96 -18.35
N ASN A 193 9.68 -4.86 -18.42
CA ASN A 193 9.40 -4.18 -19.69
C ASN A 193 10.68 -3.63 -20.34
N ASP A 194 11.58 -3.06 -19.55
CA ASP A 194 12.86 -2.55 -20.06
C ASP A 194 13.74 -3.69 -20.61
N ARG A 195 13.71 -4.87 -19.97
CA ARG A 195 14.38 -6.08 -20.51
C ARG A 195 13.75 -6.53 -21.82
N ILE A 196 12.42 -6.64 -21.89
CA ILE A 196 11.71 -7.04 -23.12
C ILE A 196 12.03 -6.08 -24.26
N LYS A 197 12.03 -4.77 -24.02
CA LYS A 197 12.39 -3.76 -25.02
C LYS A 197 13.82 -3.93 -25.53
N ARG A 198 14.78 -4.15 -24.64
CA ARG A 198 16.19 -4.40 -25.01
C ARG A 198 16.32 -5.67 -25.83
N THR A 199 15.69 -6.76 -25.41
CA THR A 199 15.70 -8.03 -26.15
C THR A 199 15.08 -7.87 -27.54
N ASN A 200 13.94 -7.19 -27.66
CA ASN A 200 13.31 -6.91 -28.95
C ASN A 200 14.20 -6.06 -29.85
N ALA A 201 14.87 -5.02 -29.31
CA ALA A 201 15.78 -4.18 -30.09
C ALA A 201 16.99 -4.97 -30.63
N VAL A 202 17.46 -5.98 -29.88
CA VAL A 202 18.55 -6.88 -30.33
C VAL A 202 18.05 -7.85 -31.40
N ILE A 203 16.86 -8.45 -31.23
CA ILE A 203 16.30 -9.44 -32.16
C ILE A 203 15.89 -8.82 -33.49
N TYR A 204 15.22 -7.67 -33.46
CA TYR A 204 14.70 -7.03 -34.68
C TYR A 204 15.70 -6.11 -35.37
N GLY A 205 16.92 -5.98 -34.81
CA GLY A 205 17.95 -5.05 -35.25
C GLY A 205 17.52 -3.61 -34.98
N GLY A 206 18.43 -2.79 -34.44
CA GLY A 206 18.19 -1.39 -34.05
C GLY A 206 17.73 -0.40 -35.15
N GLY A 207 17.19 -0.88 -36.28
CA GLY A 207 16.71 -0.09 -37.41
C GLY A 207 15.22 -0.26 -37.76
N LYS A 208 14.49 -1.27 -37.26
CA LYS A 208 13.04 -1.37 -37.46
C LYS A 208 12.31 -1.19 -36.14
N ARG A 209 11.88 0.06 -35.91
CA ARG A 209 10.94 0.39 -34.84
C ARG A 209 9.79 -0.61 -34.86
N VAL A 210 9.66 -1.42 -33.83
CA VAL A 210 8.50 -2.32 -33.70
C VAL A 210 7.28 -1.41 -33.57
N MET A 211 6.22 -1.65 -34.36
CA MET A 211 4.98 -0.86 -34.30
C MET A 211 4.55 -0.74 -32.83
N GLY A 212 4.53 0.50 -32.30
CA GLY A 212 4.22 0.77 -30.89
C GLY A 212 5.39 1.27 -30.02
N GLU A 213 6.56 1.61 -30.57
CA GLU A 213 7.75 1.94 -29.75
C GLU A 213 7.93 3.40 -29.29
N LYS A 214 7.26 4.39 -29.88
CA LYS A 214 7.44 5.79 -29.39
C LYS A 214 6.83 5.96 -28.00
N PRO A 215 7.53 6.53 -27.00
CA PRO A 215 6.91 6.94 -25.74
C PRO A 215 5.72 7.87 -26.01
N VAL A 216 4.65 7.74 -25.20
CA VAL A 216 3.39 8.49 -25.39
C VAL A 216 3.65 9.99 -25.48
N GLU A 217 4.59 10.52 -24.69
CA GLU A 217 5.01 11.92 -24.71
C GLU A 217 5.57 12.38 -26.06
N GLU A 218 6.26 11.48 -26.78
CA GLU A 218 6.83 11.76 -28.10
C GLU A 218 5.75 11.72 -29.18
N VAL A 219 4.81 10.78 -29.11
CA VAL A 219 3.62 10.74 -29.99
C VAL A 219 2.75 11.98 -29.80
N VAL A 220 2.53 12.40 -28.55
CA VAL A 220 1.78 13.63 -28.21
C VAL A 220 2.51 14.87 -28.76
N ARG A 221 3.84 14.95 -28.61
CA ARG A 221 4.64 16.06 -29.17
C ARG A 221 4.58 16.10 -30.69
N GLU A 222 4.66 14.95 -31.36
CA GLU A 222 4.55 14.87 -32.81
C GLU A 222 3.16 15.28 -33.31
N ASN A 223 2.10 14.77 -32.69
CA ASN A 223 0.72 15.14 -33.02
C ASN A 223 0.44 16.62 -32.74
N ALA A 224 0.99 17.20 -31.67
CA ALA A 224 0.91 18.63 -31.39
C ALA A 224 1.63 19.47 -32.45
N LYS A 225 2.85 19.06 -32.87
CA LYS A 225 3.57 19.71 -33.97
C LYS A 225 2.82 19.60 -35.29
N TYR A 226 2.25 18.43 -35.60
CA TYR A 226 1.47 18.20 -36.80
C TYR A 226 0.21 19.07 -36.83
N ASN A 227 -0.55 19.14 -35.74
CA ASN A 227 -1.72 20.01 -35.62
C ASN A 227 -1.36 21.50 -35.73
N LYS A 228 -0.24 21.93 -35.15
CA LYS A 228 0.25 23.32 -35.30
C LYS A 228 0.57 23.65 -36.75
N ARG A 229 1.27 22.76 -37.47
CA ARG A 229 1.56 22.90 -38.91
C ARG A 229 0.29 22.93 -39.77
N ARG A 230 -0.70 22.09 -39.43
CA ARG A 230 -1.99 22.04 -40.15
C ARG A 230 -2.80 23.32 -39.95
N LYS A 231 -2.82 23.89 -38.74
CA LYS A 231 -3.45 25.19 -38.46
C LYS A 231 -2.79 26.34 -39.22
N VAL A 232 -1.45 26.39 -39.26
CA VAL A 232 -0.69 27.39 -40.03
C VAL A 232 -0.97 27.28 -41.53
N LYS A 233 -1.01 26.06 -42.08
CA LYS A 233 -1.37 25.84 -43.51
C LYS A 233 -2.81 26.27 -43.83
N LYS A 234 -3.77 26.07 -42.91
CA LYS A 234 -5.14 26.56 -43.07
C LYS A 234 -5.23 28.08 -42.99
N ALA A 235 -4.45 28.71 -42.12
CA ALA A 235 -4.39 30.16 -41.99
C ALA A 235 -3.79 30.86 -43.22
N LYS A 236 -2.81 30.24 -43.90
CA LYS A 236 -2.23 30.74 -45.17
C LYS A 236 -3.13 30.54 -46.40
N LYS A 237 -4.20 29.75 -46.29
CA LYS A 237 -5.17 29.49 -47.36
C LYS A 237 -6.44 30.35 -47.24
N ARG A 238 -6.55 31.14 -46.18
CA ARG A 238 -7.52 32.23 -46.04
C ARG A 238 -6.80 33.53 -46.34
#